data_AF-A0A8J2J1Y1-F1
#
_entry.id   AF-A0A8J2J1Y1-F1
#
_cell.length_a   1.000
_cell.length_b   1.000
_cell.length_c   1.000
_cell.angle_alpha   90.00
_cell.angle_beta   90.00
_cell.angle_gamma   90.00
#
_symmetry.space_group_name_H-M   'P 1'
#
loop_
_entity.id
_entity.type
_entity.pdbx_description
1 polymer ?
#
loop_
_entity_poly.entity_id
_entity_poly.type
_entity_poly.pdbx_seq_one_letter_code
_entity_poly.pdbx_strand_id
1 'polypeptide(L)'
;MASNLLNNNGSNNCSCPTQQNVDSFNSCPICLLKFNPGSRIPVGFNMTHNVICAKCLHQLHPNQSSITNLPLLVFLGVTIDGIPLGSAKDQAVSLACRASVENLVSLAAVAKARNVSRAISKKVSNLLVWLTPVTQKKLISLGKSLGNRVLLELISQCQFSNYRAQQQLWSAIRARSCQFMGPALQDEALKLILLALEDGSALSRKVLIMFVVQRLNPQFPQASKTSIGHVIQLLYRSGCFQFIKQDQEQETNLMTLKEEYRNYEAIRREHDTQIIKIGLDSGLHFTPDHWSHILYGDSLHKSLMQSILDKLTEPQSFQQLTTEFLIAIQRLQVPETAQMLIDVHPCFVQLAAIDLNTVEGSWEEVDTVTALLLKTLEVLISQKKSTVHNSKRQKPPSDNQVAMYSFNSTEEKY
;
A
#
# COMPACT_ATOMS: atom_id res chain seq x y z
N MET A 1 39.15 26.41 -4.43
CA MET A 1 37.73 26.85 -4.30
C MET A 1 36.99 25.88 -3.39
N ALA A 2 37.44 25.82 -2.14
CA ALA A 2 37.00 24.90 -1.11
C ALA A 2 36.84 25.70 0.17
N SER A 3 35.62 26.13 0.47
CA SER A 3 35.14 26.65 1.76
C SER A 3 33.73 27.18 1.54
N ASN A 4 32.73 26.57 2.19
CA ASN A 4 31.40 27.13 2.57
C ASN A 4 30.28 26.09 2.60
N LEU A 5 30.51 24.95 3.23
CA LEU A 5 29.42 24.16 3.80
C LEU A 5 29.95 23.61 5.11
N LEU A 6 29.68 24.31 6.21
CA LEU A 6 29.57 23.80 7.59
C LEU A 6 29.56 25.01 8.54
N ASN A 7 28.36 25.52 8.83
CA ASN A 7 28.04 26.08 10.13
C ASN A 7 26.53 26.26 10.22
N ASN A 8 25.86 25.38 10.98
CA ASN A 8 24.78 25.81 11.85
C ASN A 8 24.51 24.74 12.92
N ASN A 9 24.69 25.16 14.17
CA ASN A 9 24.28 24.45 15.37
C ASN A 9 22.77 24.56 15.56
N GLY A 10 22.14 23.46 15.95
CA GLY A 10 20.87 23.45 16.68
C GLY A 10 19.58 23.49 15.84
N SER A 11 18.60 22.69 16.29
CA SER A 11 17.19 22.61 15.89
C SER A 11 16.81 21.64 14.75
N ASN A 12 15.80 20.84 15.08
CA ASN A 12 15.13 19.83 14.27
C ASN A 12 14.54 20.39 12.96
N ASN A 13 14.35 19.49 12.01
CA ASN A 13 13.75 19.66 10.67
C ASN A 13 14.72 20.10 9.57
N CYS A 14 15.42 19.11 9.00
CA CYS A 14 16.03 19.27 7.68
C CYS A 14 14.94 19.15 6.60
N SER A 15 14.55 20.29 6.03
CA SER A 15 13.73 20.40 4.81
C SER A 15 14.62 20.16 3.59
N CYS A 16 14.83 18.90 3.20
CA CYS A 16 15.42 18.56 1.91
C CYS A 16 14.34 18.08 0.92
N PRO A 17 14.43 18.47 -0.37
CA PRO A 17 13.43 18.14 -1.37
C PRO A 17 13.37 16.63 -1.61
N THR A 18 12.21 16.04 -1.36
CA THR A 18 11.91 14.60 -1.38
C THR A 18 11.91 13.95 -2.77
N GLN A 19 12.61 14.53 -3.75
CA GLN A 19 12.64 14.05 -5.13
C GLN A 19 14.03 14.08 -5.76
N GLN A 20 15.09 13.77 -5.01
CA GLN A 20 16.32 13.32 -5.66
C GLN A 20 16.16 11.88 -6.12
N ASN A 21 16.43 11.70 -7.41
CA ASN A 21 16.32 10.48 -8.19
C ASN A 21 16.87 9.27 -7.42
N VAL A 22 16.06 8.21 -7.28
CA VAL A 22 16.38 7.00 -6.51
C VAL A 22 17.55 6.21 -7.12
N ASP A 23 18.16 6.68 -8.22
CA ASP A 23 19.29 6.03 -8.88
C ASP A 23 20.68 6.47 -8.36
N SER A 24 20.76 7.39 -7.38
CA SER A 24 22.02 8.00 -6.93
C SER A 24 22.74 7.29 -5.78
N PHE A 25 22.22 6.20 -5.21
CA PHE A 25 22.90 5.47 -4.11
C PHE A 25 23.94 4.44 -4.57
N ASN A 26 24.21 4.33 -5.87
CA ASN A 26 25.21 3.39 -6.43
C ASN A 26 26.63 3.98 -6.47
N SER A 27 26.80 5.27 -6.19
CA SER A 27 28.05 6.00 -6.31
C SER A 27 28.26 6.91 -5.12
N CYS A 28 29.53 7.16 -4.79
CA CYS A 28 29.89 8.08 -3.72
C CYS A 28 29.64 9.53 -4.19
N PRO A 29 28.90 10.37 -3.44
CA PRO A 29 28.61 11.75 -3.85
C PRO A 29 29.84 12.68 -3.81
N ILE A 30 30.93 12.23 -3.19
CA ILE A 30 32.14 13.05 -2.99
C ILE A 30 33.14 12.83 -4.12
N CYS A 31 33.48 11.57 -4.41
CA CYS A 31 34.39 11.25 -5.49
C CYS A 31 33.70 10.88 -6.81
N LEU A 32 32.37 10.81 -6.82
CA LEU A 32 31.52 10.46 -7.97
C LEU A 32 31.79 9.08 -8.57
N LEU A 33 32.52 8.22 -7.86
CA LEU A 33 32.86 6.87 -8.30
C LEU A 33 31.88 5.84 -7.73
N LYS A 34 31.59 4.81 -8.52
CA LYS A 34 30.72 3.69 -8.14
C LYS A 34 31.28 2.91 -6.96
N PHE A 35 30.38 2.46 -6.09
CA PHE A 35 30.74 1.61 -4.95
C PHE A 35 31.24 0.24 -5.44
N ASN A 36 32.29 -0.26 -4.79
CA ASN A 36 32.93 -1.53 -5.11
C ASN A 36 33.70 -2.05 -3.89
N PRO A 37 33.95 -3.38 -3.81
CA PRO A 37 34.46 -3.99 -2.60
C PRO A 37 35.95 -3.71 -2.35
N GLY A 38 36.72 -3.42 -3.40
CA GLY A 38 38.18 -3.25 -3.28
C GLY A 38 38.64 -1.84 -2.94
N SER A 39 37.92 -0.80 -3.38
CA SER A 39 38.44 0.59 -3.33
C SER A 39 37.43 1.66 -2.97
N ARG A 40 36.14 1.40 -3.10
CA ARG A 40 35.05 2.34 -2.81
C ARG A 40 33.97 1.61 -2.02
N ILE A 41 34.34 1.14 -0.83
CA ILE A 41 33.42 0.45 0.07
C ILE A 41 32.41 1.46 0.61
N PRO A 42 31.09 1.23 0.47
CA PRO A 42 30.08 2.14 0.99
C PRO A 42 30.01 2.09 2.53
N VAL A 43 29.90 3.27 3.13
CA VAL A 43 29.68 3.48 4.56
C VAL A 43 28.60 4.54 4.74
N GLY A 44 27.68 4.30 5.68
CA GLY A 44 26.66 5.30 6.00
C GLY A 44 27.30 6.51 6.69
N PHE A 45 26.81 7.71 6.37
CA PHE A 45 27.36 8.97 6.88
C PHE A 45 26.38 9.68 7.81
N ASN A 46 26.73 9.76 9.10
CA ASN A 46 25.94 10.44 10.14
C ASN A 46 24.47 9.96 10.20
N MET A 47 23.59 10.74 10.83
CA MET A 47 22.13 10.55 10.79
C MET A 47 21.52 11.05 9.46
N THR A 48 22.26 10.96 8.35
CA THR A 48 21.78 11.41 7.04
C THR A 48 21.48 10.22 6.14
N HIS A 49 20.60 10.41 5.17
CA HIS A 49 20.29 9.40 4.15
C HIS A 49 21.38 9.32 3.06
N ASN A 50 22.63 9.63 3.41
CA ASN A 50 23.76 9.67 2.48
C ASN A 50 24.75 8.54 2.78
N VAL A 51 25.19 7.88 1.70
CA VAL A 51 26.24 6.87 1.73
C VAL A 51 27.46 7.44 1.02
N ILE A 52 28.63 7.35 1.65
CA ILE A 52 29.90 7.77 1.04
C ILE A 52 30.86 6.57 1.01
N CYS A 53 31.98 6.69 0.29
CA CYS A 53 32.97 5.61 0.33
C CYS A 53 33.92 5.77 1.52
N ALA A 54 34.40 4.66 2.08
CA ALA A 54 35.29 4.63 3.23
C ALA A 54 36.55 5.52 3.04
N LYS A 55 37.09 5.59 1.82
CA LYS A 55 38.22 6.49 1.50
C LYS A 55 37.87 7.97 1.65
N CYS A 56 36.71 8.39 1.14
CA CYS A 56 36.24 9.77 1.30
C CYS A 56 35.88 10.08 2.75
N LEU A 57 35.30 9.12 3.49
CA LEU A 57 35.05 9.29 4.92
C LEU A 57 36.35 9.54 5.67
N HIS A 58 37.39 8.73 5.43
CA HIS A 58 38.67 8.87 6.14
C HIS A 58 39.37 10.20 5.82
N GLN A 59 39.24 10.70 4.59
CA GLN A 59 39.81 11.99 4.19
C GLN A 59 39.10 13.19 4.84
N LEU A 60 37.77 13.10 5.03
CA LEU A 60 36.97 14.22 5.56
C LEU A 60 36.82 14.17 7.08
N HIS A 61 36.68 12.95 7.63
CA HIS A 61 36.40 12.68 9.03
C HIS A 61 37.21 11.46 9.53
N PRO A 62 38.55 11.58 9.68
CA PRO A 62 39.44 10.46 10.02
C PRO A 62 39.15 9.77 11.36
N ASN A 63 38.41 10.45 12.25
CA ASN A 63 38.05 9.95 13.58
C ASN A 63 36.64 9.37 13.67
N GLN A 64 35.84 9.44 12.61
CA GLN A 64 34.49 8.92 12.61
C GLN A 64 34.49 7.39 12.51
N SER A 65 33.81 6.72 13.45
CA SER A 65 33.55 5.28 13.35
C SER A 65 32.53 5.00 12.26
N SER A 66 32.66 3.84 11.60
CA SER A 66 31.78 3.49 10.49
C SER A 66 31.40 2.02 10.49
N ILE A 67 30.28 1.71 9.84
CA ILE A 67 29.88 0.34 9.55
C ILE A 67 30.02 0.12 8.05
N THR A 68 30.76 -0.93 7.70
CA THR A 68 30.87 -1.41 6.32
C THR A 68 29.48 -1.82 5.82
N ASN A 69 28.96 -1.11 4.81
CA ASN A 69 27.62 -1.37 4.28
C ASN A 69 27.63 -2.50 3.23
N LEU A 70 28.03 -3.70 3.65
CA LEU A 70 27.97 -4.92 2.83
C LEU A 70 26.57 -5.20 2.28
N PRO A 71 25.48 -5.04 3.05
CA PRO A 71 24.12 -5.22 2.53
C PRO A 71 23.84 -4.37 1.28
N LEU A 72 24.30 -3.12 1.25
CA LEU A 72 24.10 -2.25 0.10
C LEU A 72 24.85 -2.74 -1.14
N LEU A 73 26.07 -3.25 -1.00
CA LEU A 73 26.82 -3.85 -2.11
C LEU A 73 26.05 -5.05 -2.70
N VAL A 74 25.54 -5.93 -1.84
CA VAL A 74 24.72 -7.08 -2.25
C VAL A 74 23.44 -6.62 -2.95
N PHE A 75 22.76 -5.61 -2.40
CA PHE A 75 21.56 -5.03 -3.03
C PHE A 75 21.86 -4.42 -4.41
N LEU A 76 23.03 -3.82 -4.59
CA LEU A 76 23.50 -3.31 -5.88
C LEU A 76 23.86 -4.44 -6.87
N GLY A 77 24.07 -5.67 -6.39
CA GLY A 77 24.44 -6.84 -7.20
C GLY A 77 25.95 -7.03 -7.32
N VAL A 78 26.70 -6.50 -6.36
CA VAL A 78 28.16 -6.64 -6.28
C VAL A 78 28.48 -7.85 -5.40
N THR A 79 29.36 -8.74 -5.88
CA THR A 79 29.85 -9.88 -5.10
C THR A 79 30.75 -9.43 -3.96
N ILE A 80 30.61 -10.04 -2.79
CA ILE A 80 31.26 -9.60 -1.54
C ILE A 80 32.26 -10.63 -0.97
N ASP A 81 32.77 -11.53 -1.81
CA ASP A 81 33.66 -12.62 -1.36
C ASP A 81 34.93 -12.07 -0.68
N GLY A 82 35.16 -12.48 0.58
CA GLY A 82 36.38 -12.17 1.32
C GLY A 82 36.50 -10.76 1.90
N ILE A 83 35.41 -9.97 1.97
CA ILE A 83 35.46 -8.62 2.55
C ILE A 83 35.31 -8.69 4.08
N PRO A 84 36.30 -8.23 4.87
CA PRO A 84 36.16 -8.15 6.32
C PRO A 84 35.14 -7.06 6.73
N LEU A 85 34.41 -7.26 7.83
CA LEU A 85 33.38 -6.30 8.28
C LEU A 85 33.91 -4.92 8.72
N GLY A 86 35.22 -4.69 8.75
CA GLY A 86 35.79 -3.38 9.04
C GLY A 86 37.30 -3.38 9.25
N SER A 87 37.84 -2.20 9.55
CA SER A 87 39.23 -2.05 9.99
C SER A 87 39.39 -2.40 11.48
N ALA A 88 40.62 -2.54 11.99
CA ALA A 88 40.87 -2.80 13.43
C ALA A 88 40.26 -1.73 14.36
N LYS A 89 40.10 -0.49 13.89
CA LYS A 89 39.45 0.62 14.62
C LYS A 89 37.92 0.47 14.70
N ASP A 90 37.33 -0.31 13.79
CA ASP A 90 35.89 -0.55 13.69
C ASP A 90 35.46 -1.89 14.32
N GLN A 91 36.41 -2.69 14.86
CA GLN A 91 36.12 -4.04 15.37
C GLN A 91 35.05 -4.09 16.45
N ALA A 92 35.04 -3.14 17.40
CA ALA A 92 34.05 -3.13 18.48
C ALA A 92 32.62 -2.85 17.98
N VAL A 93 32.47 -1.87 17.08
CA VAL A 93 31.18 -1.55 16.44
C VAL A 93 30.75 -2.68 15.51
N SER A 94 31.70 -3.23 14.75
CA SER A 94 31.52 -4.37 13.85
C SER A 94 31.09 -5.64 14.59
N LEU A 95 31.50 -5.83 15.84
CA LEU A 95 31.08 -6.98 16.65
C LEU A 95 29.65 -6.79 17.16
N ALA A 96 29.33 -5.59 17.65
CA ALA A 96 28.01 -5.27 18.20
C ALA A 96 26.89 -5.34 17.16
N CYS A 97 27.16 -5.00 15.89
CA CYS A 97 26.16 -5.00 14.81
C CYS A 97 26.27 -6.21 13.87
N ARG A 98 27.12 -7.19 14.19
CA ARG A 98 27.46 -8.29 13.26
C ARG A 98 26.23 -9.05 12.78
N ALA A 99 25.38 -9.50 13.71
CA ALA A 99 24.19 -10.28 13.39
C ALA A 99 23.20 -9.46 12.53
N SER A 100 22.96 -8.19 12.88
CA SER A 100 22.16 -7.24 12.09
C SER A 100 22.67 -7.12 10.67
N VAL A 101 23.99 -6.95 10.49
CA VAL A 101 24.60 -6.81 9.17
C VAL A 101 24.47 -8.11 8.36
N GLU A 102 24.70 -9.27 8.97
CA GLU A 102 24.51 -10.58 8.33
C GLU A 102 23.05 -10.80 7.90
N ASN A 103 22.08 -10.48 8.76
CA ASN A 103 20.65 -10.52 8.42
C ASN A 103 20.30 -9.57 7.27
N LEU A 104 20.83 -8.34 7.29
CA LEU A 104 20.61 -7.35 6.23
C LEU A 104 21.25 -7.76 4.91
N VAL A 105 22.40 -8.44 4.93
CA VAL A 105 23.02 -9.03 3.73
C VAL A 105 22.08 -10.06 3.11
N SER A 106 21.57 -10.99 3.91
CA SER A 106 20.61 -12.02 3.46
C SER A 106 19.33 -11.37 2.91
N LEU A 107 18.79 -10.39 3.63
CA LEU A 107 17.60 -9.64 3.21
C LEU A 107 17.83 -8.89 1.89
N ALA A 108 19.00 -8.27 1.71
CA ALA A 108 19.38 -7.61 0.48
C ALA A 108 19.50 -8.58 -0.70
N ALA A 109 20.10 -9.75 -0.50
CA ALA A 109 20.20 -10.80 -1.51
C ALA A 109 18.81 -11.30 -1.94
N VAL A 110 17.95 -11.57 -0.96
CA VAL A 110 16.56 -12.00 -1.13
C VAL A 110 15.74 -10.94 -1.89
N ALA A 111 15.87 -9.66 -1.54
CA ALA A 111 15.23 -8.56 -2.25
C ALA A 111 15.77 -8.37 -3.68
N LYS A 112 17.07 -8.60 -3.90
CA LYS A 112 17.72 -8.44 -5.21
C LYS A 112 17.37 -9.55 -6.19
N ALA A 113 17.09 -10.77 -5.73
CA ALA A 113 16.72 -11.93 -6.58
C ALA A 113 15.41 -11.75 -7.40
N ARG A 114 14.87 -10.53 -7.48
CA ARG A 114 13.83 -10.03 -8.41
C ARG A 114 12.39 -10.50 -8.19
N ASN A 115 12.05 -10.95 -6.98
CA ASN A 115 10.65 -11.34 -6.66
C ASN A 115 9.92 -10.39 -5.71
N VAL A 116 10.50 -9.25 -5.33
CA VAL A 116 9.83 -8.26 -4.46
C VAL A 116 9.25 -7.11 -5.27
N SER A 117 8.20 -6.46 -4.75
CA SER A 117 7.62 -5.29 -5.40
C SER A 117 8.58 -4.09 -5.36
N ARG A 118 8.34 -3.08 -6.23
CA ARG A 118 9.09 -1.81 -6.17
C ARG A 118 8.95 -1.11 -4.82
N ALA A 119 7.81 -1.25 -4.15
CA ALA A 119 7.57 -0.67 -2.83
C ALA A 119 8.44 -1.32 -1.74
N ILE A 120 8.52 -2.65 -1.72
CA ILE A 120 9.42 -3.39 -0.82
C ILE A 120 10.87 -3.05 -1.15
N SER A 121 11.27 -3.12 -2.43
CA SER A 121 12.63 -2.80 -2.86
C SER A 121 13.08 -1.40 -2.42
N LYS A 122 12.21 -0.38 -2.54
CA LYS A 122 12.47 0.98 -2.06
C LYS A 122 12.63 1.04 -0.54
N LYS A 123 11.78 0.34 0.22
CA LYS A 123 11.88 0.28 1.69
C LYS A 123 13.14 -0.44 2.17
N VAL A 124 13.54 -1.53 1.50
CA VAL A 124 14.81 -2.22 1.75
C VAL A 124 15.96 -1.27 1.48
N SER A 125 16.03 -0.66 0.29
CA SER A 125 17.08 0.31 -0.04
C SER A 125 17.18 1.44 1.00
N ASN A 126 16.04 1.98 1.43
CA ASN A 126 16.02 3.01 2.46
C ASN A 126 16.60 2.48 3.79
N LEU A 127 16.19 1.28 4.24
CA LEU A 127 16.74 0.65 5.44
C LEU A 127 18.28 0.53 5.38
N LEU A 128 18.82 0.10 4.24
CA LEU A 128 20.27 -0.11 4.07
C LEU A 128 21.07 1.20 4.11
N VAL A 129 20.53 2.29 3.56
CA VAL A 129 21.19 3.60 3.54
C VAL A 129 21.35 4.17 4.96
N TRP A 130 20.44 3.81 5.88
CA TRP A 130 20.48 4.22 7.28
C TRP A 130 21.35 3.31 8.16
N LEU A 131 22.13 2.38 7.61
CA LEU A 131 23.04 1.53 8.40
C LEU A 131 24.27 2.33 8.88
N THR A 132 24.21 2.82 10.12
CA THR A 132 25.29 3.59 10.76
C THR A 132 25.42 3.21 12.25
N PRO A 133 26.52 3.57 12.94
CA PRO A 133 26.71 3.25 14.36
C PRO A 133 25.66 3.83 15.33
N VAL A 134 24.86 4.82 14.92
CA VAL A 134 23.98 5.62 15.81
C VAL A 134 22.50 5.63 15.40
N THR A 135 22.13 4.90 14.34
CA THR A 135 20.80 4.97 13.72
C THR A 135 19.85 3.83 14.12
N GLN A 136 20.13 3.11 15.21
CA GLN A 136 19.39 1.90 15.64
C GLN A 136 17.88 2.14 15.74
N LYS A 137 17.42 3.19 16.43
CA LYS A 137 15.99 3.54 16.53
C LYS A 137 15.36 3.77 15.16
N LYS A 138 16.10 4.41 14.25
CA LYS A 138 15.64 4.67 12.88
C LYS A 138 15.54 3.37 12.08
N LEU A 139 16.52 2.47 12.21
CA LEU A 139 16.51 1.14 11.59
C LEU A 139 15.31 0.32 12.08
N ILE A 140 15.01 0.33 13.37
CA ILE A 140 13.83 -0.33 13.95
C ILE A 140 12.53 0.23 13.35
N SER A 141 12.39 1.56 13.31
CA SER A 141 11.21 2.22 12.71
C SER A 141 11.04 1.89 11.22
N LEU A 142 12.12 1.93 10.45
CA LEU A 142 12.12 1.56 9.03
C LEU A 142 11.82 0.07 8.84
N GLY A 143 12.33 -0.78 9.73
CA GLY A 143 12.06 -2.20 9.78
C GLY A 143 10.59 -2.50 10.03
N LYS A 144 9.99 -1.88 11.05
CA LYS A 144 8.54 -1.96 11.30
C LYS A 144 7.71 -1.54 10.08
N SER A 145 8.10 -0.46 9.41
CA SER A 145 7.45 0.02 8.19
C SER A 145 7.60 -0.94 6.99
N LEU A 146 8.73 -1.64 6.89
CA LEU A 146 8.96 -2.68 5.89
C LEU A 146 8.11 -3.92 6.19
N GLY A 147 8.08 -4.38 7.45
CA GLY A 147 7.25 -5.50 7.89
C GLY A 147 5.77 -5.28 7.60
N ASN A 148 5.26 -4.07 7.89
CA ASN A 148 3.89 -3.70 7.57
C ASN A 148 3.61 -3.81 6.05
N ARG A 149 4.56 -3.38 5.22
CA ARG A 149 4.42 -3.49 3.76
C ARG A 149 4.46 -4.94 3.26
N VAL A 150 5.32 -5.77 3.84
CA VAL A 150 5.40 -7.21 3.53
C VAL A 150 4.07 -7.88 3.89
N LEU A 151 3.50 -7.57 5.05
CA LEU A 151 2.20 -8.10 5.49
C LEU A 151 1.08 -7.77 4.50
N LEU A 152 0.96 -6.50 4.08
CA LEU A 152 -0.04 -6.08 3.09
C LEU A 152 0.10 -6.84 1.76
N GLU A 153 1.33 -7.14 1.32
CA GLU A 153 1.54 -7.92 0.10
C GLU A 153 1.22 -9.41 0.28
N LEU A 154 1.41 -9.98 1.46
CA LEU A 154 0.96 -11.34 1.78
C LEU A 154 -0.56 -11.42 1.85
N ILE A 155 -1.22 -10.47 2.51
CA ILE A 155 -2.69 -10.38 2.54
C ILE A 155 -3.26 -10.31 1.12
N SER A 156 -2.66 -9.48 0.26
CA SER A 156 -3.05 -9.38 -1.14
C SER A 156 -2.85 -10.69 -1.92
N GLN A 157 -1.82 -11.48 -1.59
CA GLN A 157 -1.59 -12.80 -2.20
C GLN A 157 -2.56 -13.88 -1.70
N CYS A 158 -3.15 -13.71 -0.52
CA CYS A 158 -4.21 -14.58 -0.04
C CYS A 158 -5.54 -14.41 -0.82
N GLN A 159 -5.63 -13.45 -1.74
CA GLN A 159 -6.86 -13.16 -2.47
C GLN A 159 -7.06 -14.08 -3.67
N PHE A 160 -8.35 -14.26 -4.02
CA PHE A 160 -8.74 -14.96 -5.24
C PHE A 160 -8.21 -14.23 -6.48
N SER A 161 -8.23 -14.91 -7.64
CA SER A 161 -7.96 -14.24 -8.92
C SER A 161 -8.77 -12.94 -9.04
N ASN A 162 -8.19 -11.93 -9.70
CA ASN A 162 -8.80 -10.61 -9.87
C ASN A 162 -10.29 -10.67 -10.25
N TYR A 163 -10.66 -11.58 -11.15
CA TYR A 163 -12.03 -11.82 -11.54
C TYR A 163 -12.93 -12.29 -10.39
N ARG A 164 -12.53 -13.32 -9.63
CA ARG A 164 -13.31 -13.81 -8.48
C ARG A 164 -13.42 -12.77 -7.38
N ALA A 165 -12.34 -12.04 -7.10
CA ALA A 165 -12.34 -10.94 -6.14
C ALA A 165 -13.34 -9.84 -6.56
N GLN A 166 -13.38 -9.49 -7.85
CA GLN A 166 -14.34 -8.54 -8.39
C GLN A 166 -15.80 -9.05 -8.28
N GLN A 167 -16.05 -10.35 -8.53
CA GLN A 167 -17.38 -10.93 -8.30
C GLN A 167 -17.81 -10.87 -6.83
N GLN A 168 -16.88 -11.12 -5.90
CA GLN A 168 -17.12 -10.99 -4.47
C GLN A 168 -17.40 -9.53 -4.08
N LEU A 169 -16.70 -8.57 -4.67
CA LEU A 169 -16.97 -7.14 -4.49
C LEU A 169 -18.42 -6.80 -4.88
N TRP A 170 -18.86 -7.24 -6.06
CA TRP A 170 -20.22 -6.99 -6.51
C TRP A 170 -21.27 -7.63 -5.62
N SER A 171 -21.02 -8.84 -5.12
CA SER A 171 -21.89 -9.49 -4.15
C SER A 171 -21.93 -8.73 -2.83
N ALA A 172 -20.79 -8.23 -2.33
CA ALA A 172 -20.72 -7.44 -1.10
C ALA A 172 -21.43 -6.08 -1.20
N ILE A 173 -21.41 -5.45 -2.38
CA ILE A 173 -22.12 -4.21 -2.68
C ILE A 173 -23.64 -4.48 -2.72
N ARG A 174 -24.07 -5.53 -3.42
CA ARG A 174 -25.49 -5.91 -3.48
C ARG A 174 -26.06 -6.32 -2.13
N ALA A 175 -25.27 -7.00 -1.29
CA ALA A 175 -25.66 -7.37 0.07
C ALA A 175 -25.96 -6.16 0.98
N ARG A 176 -25.54 -4.95 0.59
CA ARG A 176 -25.84 -3.69 1.28
C ARG A 176 -26.93 -2.87 0.57
N SER A 177 -27.66 -3.50 -0.35
CA SER A 177 -28.67 -2.87 -1.23
C SER A 177 -28.11 -1.71 -2.05
N CYS A 178 -26.83 -1.80 -2.41
CA CYS A 178 -26.15 -0.85 -3.28
C CYS A 178 -25.88 -1.48 -4.64
N GLN A 179 -25.58 -0.63 -5.64
CA GLN A 179 -25.22 -1.09 -6.98
C GLN A 179 -24.21 -0.14 -7.62
N PHE A 180 -23.29 -0.73 -8.38
CA PHE A 180 -22.43 -0.04 -9.33
C PHE A 180 -22.81 -0.53 -10.73
N MET A 181 -23.17 0.37 -11.63
CA MET A 181 -23.76 0.02 -12.93
C MET A 181 -22.75 -0.03 -14.08
N GLY A 182 -21.45 0.01 -13.77
CA GLY A 182 -20.37 0.13 -14.76
C GLY A 182 -19.97 1.59 -15.01
N PRO A 183 -18.76 1.85 -15.54
CA PRO A 183 -18.18 3.19 -15.58
C PRO A 183 -19.08 4.27 -16.21
N ALA A 184 -19.53 4.06 -17.45
CA ALA A 184 -20.32 5.06 -18.19
C ALA A 184 -21.71 5.30 -17.58
N LEU A 185 -22.43 4.23 -17.26
CA LEU A 185 -23.79 4.32 -16.71
C LEU A 185 -23.79 4.93 -15.30
N GLN A 186 -22.77 4.62 -14.49
CA GLN A 186 -22.62 5.20 -13.16
C GLN A 186 -22.28 6.69 -13.24
N ASP A 187 -21.41 7.08 -14.16
CA ASP A 187 -20.99 8.47 -14.38
C ASP A 187 -22.20 9.37 -14.70
N GLU A 188 -23.04 8.94 -15.66
CA GLU A 188 -24.25 9.67 -16.04
C GLU A 188 -25.32 9.67 -14.94
N ALA A 189 -25.49 8.57 -14.20
CA ALA A 189 -26.41 8.55 -13.06
C ALA A 189 -26.02 9.57 -11.97
N LEU A 190 -24.73 9.69 -11.64
CA LEU A 190 -24.24 10.66 -10.67
C LEU A 190 -24.41 12.10 -11.15
N LYS A 191 -24.15 12.39 -12.43
CA LYS A 191 -24.41 13.72 -13.03
C LYS A 191 -25.89 14.11 -12.95
N LEU A 192 -26.80 13.18 -13.21
CA LEU A 192 -28.24 13.44 -13.10
C LEU A 192 -28.70 13.66 -11.65
N ILE A 193 -28.12 12.93 -10.69
CA ILE A 193 -28.39 13.16 -9.26
C ILE A 193 -27.90 14.55 -8.84
N LEU A 194 -26.70 14.94 -9.29
CA LEU A 194 -26.16 16.27 -9.04
C LEU A 194 -27.05 17.35 -9.64
N LEU A 195 -27.44 17.23 -10.92
CA LEU A 195 -28.34 18.16 -11.59
C LEU A 195 -29.67 18.39 -10.83
N ALA A 196 -30.17 17.36 -10.15
CA ALA A 196 -31.41 17.44 -9.39
C ALA A 196 -31.28 18.12 -8.01
N LEU A 197 -30.06 18.21 -7.47
CA LEU A 197 -29.82 18.57 -6.05
C LEU A 197 -28.73 19.62 -5.85
N GLU A 198 -28.02 20.05 -6.89
CA GLU A 198 -26.90 21.00 -6.81
C GLU A 198 -27.31 22.40 -6.36
N ASP A 199 -28.56 22.78 -6.60
CA ASP A 199 -29.16 24.04 -6.15
C ASP A 199 -29.59 23.99 -4.66
N GLY A 200 -29.48 22.82 -4.02
CA GLY A 200 -29.95 22.59 -2.65
C GLY A 200 -31.42 22.18 -2.55
N SER A 201 -32.04 21.82 -3.67
CA SER A 201 -33.37 21.22 -3.70
C SER A 201 -33.51 20.04 -2.72
N ALA A 202 -34.70 19.92 -2.14
CA ALA A 202 -35.07 18.84 -1.22
C ALA A 202 -36.06 17.91 -1.94
N LEU A 203 -35.60 16.70 -2.27
CA LEU A 203 -36.41 15.72 -3.01
C LEU A 203 -36.64 14.47 -2.17
N SER A 204 -37.84 13.89 -2.26
CA SER A 204 -38.06 12.56 -1.72
C SER A 204 -37.29 11.53 -2.55
N ARG A 205 -36.92 10.40 -1.94
CA ARG A 205 -36.23 9.31 -2.63
C ARG A 205 -36.96 8.86 -3.91
N LYS A 206 -38.30 8.76 -3.85
CA LYS A 206 -39.13 8.36 -4.99
C LYS A 206 -39.04 9.35 -6.15
N VAL A 207 -39.09 10.65 -5.87
CA VAL A 207 -39.01 11.71 -6.89
C VAL A 207 -37.62 11.72 -7.54
N LEU A 208 -36.56 11.63 -6.73
CA LEU A 208 -35.19 11.60 -7.25
C LEU A 208 -34.94 10.37 -8.15
N ILE A 209 -35.39 9.18 -7.73
CA ILE A 209 -35.31 7.95 -8.57
C ILE A 209 -36.01 8.17 -9.91
N MET A 210 -37.24 8.71 -9.90
CA MET A 210 -38.00 8.93 -11.12
C MET A 210 -37.32 9.94 -12.05
N PHE A 211 -36.80 11.04 -11.49
CA PHE A 211 -36.07 12.06 -12.26
C PHE A 211 -34.88 11.46 -13.02
N VAL A 212 -34.07 10.65 -12.34
CA VAL A 212 -32.89 10.03 -12.92
C VAL A 212 -33.27 8.95 -13.95
N VAL A 213 -34.19 8.04 -13.61
CA VAL A 213 -34.61 6.95 -14.52
C VAL A 213 -35.17 7.50 -15.83
N GLN A 214 -36.04 8.51 -15.77
CA GLN A 214 -36.68 9.08 -16.97
C GLN A 214 -35.68 9.70 -17.94
N ARG A 215 -34.57 10.27 -17.42
CA ARG A 215 -33.52 10.88 -18.23
C ARG A 215 -32.46 9.89 -18.68
N LEU A 216 -32.20 8.84 -17.90
CA LEU A 216 -31.14 7.87 -18.17
C LEU A 216 -31.60 6.72 -19.08
N ASN A 217 -32.85 6.28 -18.95
CA ASN A 217 -33.39 5.12 -19.68
C ASN A 217 -33.30 5.24 -21.23
N PRO A 218 -33.53 6.41 -21.86
CA PRO A 218 -33.41 6.55 -23.31
C PRO A 218 -32.02 6.20 -23.88
N GLN A 219 -30.96 6.46 -23.09
CA GLN A 219 -29.58 6.14 -23.49
C GLN A 219 -29.12 4.78 -22.94
N PHE A 220 -29.68 4.37 -21.81
CA PHE A 220 -29.33 3.14 -21.11
C PHE A 220 -30.59 2.37 -20.68
N PRO A 221 -31.17 1.55 -21.57
CA PRO A 221 -32.44 0.85 -21.32
C PRO A 221 -32.42 -0.07 -20.10
N GLN A 222 -31.25 -0.52 -19.67
CA GLN A 222 -31.03 -1.33 -18.47
C GLN A 222 -31.25 -0.55 -17.15
N ALA A 223 -31.35 0.78 -17.19
CA ALA A 223 -31.60 1.60 -16.02
C ALA A 223 -33.05 1.46 -15.55
N SER A 224 -33.24 0.84 -14.38
CA SER A 224 -34.53 0.62 -13.72
C SER A 224 -34.65 1.40 -12.41
N LYS A 225 -35.88 1.60 -11.94
CA LYS A 225 -36.16 2.24 -10.63
C LYS A 225 -35.39 1.56 -9.49
N THR A 226 -35.31 0.22 -9.51
CA THR A 226 -34.57 -0.57 -8.53
C THR A 226 -33.08 -0.30 -8.58
N SER A 227 -32.48 -0.35 -9.79
CA SER A 227 -31.03 -0.13 -9.94
C SER A 227 -30.60 1.28 -9.53
N ILE A 228 -31.37 2.31 -9.90
CA ILE A 228 -31.11 3.69 -9.51
C ILE A 228 -31.38 3.91 -8.02
N GLY A 229 -32.39 3.23 -7.46
CA GLY A 229 -32.63 3.20 -6.03
C GLY A 229 -31.43 2.67 -5.24
N HIS A 230 -30.71 1.67 -5.77
CA HIS A 230 -29.49 1.14 -5.19
C HIS A 230 -28.26 2.05 -5.38
N VAL A 231 -28.18 2.82 -6.48
CA VAL A 231 -27.14 3.86 -6.64
C VAL A 231 -27.33 4.97 -5.62
N ILE A 232 -28.57 5.46 -5.44
CA ILE A 232 -28.89 6.46 -4.42
C ILE A 232 -28.64 5.90 -3.01
N GLN A 233 -28.90 4.60 -2.78
CA GLN A 233 -28.59 3.95 -1.51
C GLN A 233 -27.09 4.00 -1.19
N LEU A 234 -26.22 3.90 -2.20
CA LEU A 234 -24.78 3.99 -2.02
C LEU A 234 -24.36 5.38 -1.53
N LEU A 235 -24.90 6.45 -2.14
CA LEU A 235 -24.68 7.85 -1.70
C LEU A 235 -25.28 8.15 -0.32
N TYR A 236 -26.40 7.50 0.00
CA TYR A 236 -26.96 7.57 1.35
C TYR A 236 -25.99 6.99 2.37
N ARG A 237 -25.41 5.83 2.10
CA ARG A 237 -24.47 5.15 3.01
C ARG A 237 -23.13 5.87 3.12
N SER A 238 -22.72 6.62 2.10
CA SER A 238 -21.53 7.46 2.14
C SER A 238 -21.76 8.78 2.90
N GLY A 239 -22.99 9.06 3.32
CA GLY A 239 -23.32 10.27 4.09
C GLY A 239 -23.39 11.54 3.25
N CYS A 240 -23.66 11.43 1.94
CA CYS A 240 -23.79 12.58 1.04
C CYS A 240 -25.04 13.42 1.28
N PHE A 241 -26.09 12.85 1.88
CA PHE A 241 -27.37 13.52 2.08
C PHE A 241 -27.53 14.09 3.49
N GLN A 242 -28.30 15.16 3.58
CA GLN A 242 -28.93 15.67 4.80
C GLN A 242 -30.44 15.46 4.73
N PHE A 243 -31.08 15.21 5.88
CA PHE A 243 -32.51 14.91 5.97
C PHE A 243 -33.26 16.09 6.54
N ILE A 244 -34.33 16.49 5.85
CA ILE A 244 -35.29 17.47 6.34
C ILE A 244 -36.54 16.71 6.75
N LYS A 245 -36.84 16.72 8.06
CA LYS A 245 -38.12 16.23 8.57
C LYS A 245 -39.16 17.30 8.29
N GLN A 246 -40.21 16.98 7.54
CA GLN A 246 -41.37 17.85 7.45
C GLN A 246 -42.26 17.62 8.66
N ASP A 247 -42.60 18.71 9.35
CA ASP A 247 -43.60 18.67 10.40
C ASP A 247 -45.00 18.55 9.76
N GLN A 248 -45.64 17.43 10.07
CA GLN A 248 -47.06 17.09 9.89
C GLN A 248 -47.56 16.63 8.50
N GLU A 249 -48.29 15.50 8.58
CA GLU A 249 -49.22 14.85 7.63
C GLU A 249 -48.70 14.08 6.40
N GLN A 250 -47.44 14.19 5.99
CA GLN A 250 -46.85 13.26 5.00
C GLN A 250 -45.43 12.83 5.39
N GLU A 251 -45.27 11.55 5.75
CA GLU A 251 -44.01 10.92 6.19
C GLU A 251 -42.89 10.84 5.11
N THR A 252 -42.88 11.70 4.10
CA THR A 252 -41.82 11.65 3.09
C THR A 252 -40.58 12.38 3.59
N ASN A 253 -39.62 11.61 4.10
CA ASN A 253 -38.28 12.11 4.38
C ASN A 253 -37.67 12.71 3.11
N LEU A 254 -37.50 14.04 3.10
CA LEU A 254 -36.83 14.75 2.01
C LEU A 254 -35.32 14.68 2.22
N MET A 255 -34.61 14.58 1.10
CA MET A 255 -33.15 14.49 1.06
C MET A 255 -32.61 15.65 0.24
N THR A 256 -31.63 16.35 0.79
CA THR A 256 -30.84 17.37 0.09
C THR A 256 -29.38 16.91 0.06
N LEU A 257 -28.65 17.29 -0.98
CA LEU A 257 -27.21 17.06 -1.06
C LEU A 257 -26.47 18.07 -0.17
N LYS A 258 -25.59 17.60 0.71
CA LYS A 258 -24.76 18.51 1.52
C LYS A 258 -23.88 19.38 0.63
N GLU A 259 -23.58 20.59 1.08
CA GLU A 259 -22.92 21.61 0.26
C GLU A 259 -21.58 21.14 -0.30
N GLU A 260 -20.79 20.40 0.50
CA GLU A 260 -19.48 19.88 0.08
C GLU A 260 -19.55 18.88 -1.09
N TYR A 261 -20.72 18.27 -1.34
CA TYR A 261 -20.91 17.30 -2.42
C TYR A 261 -21.66 17.87 -3.64
N ARG A 262 -21.97 19.17 -3.67
CA ARG A 262 -22.66 19.84 -4.81
C ARG A 262 -21.72 20.16 -5.99
N ASN A 263 -20.78 19.27 -6.25
CA ASN A 263 -19.94 19.29 -7.44
C ASN A 263 -19.58 17.84 -7.80
N TYR A 264 -19.33 17.59 -9.09
CA TYR A 264 -19.16 16.24 -9.60
C TYR A 264 -17.95 15.52 -8.99
N GLU A 265 -16.82 16.22 -8.83
CA GLU A 265 -15.60 15.64 -8.30
C GLU A 265 -15.78 15.15 -6.84
N ALA A 266 -16.43 15.95 -5.99
CA ALA A 266 -16.65 15.60 -4.59
C ALA A 266 -17.63 14.42 -4.44
N ILE A 267 -18.79 14.46 -5.11
CA ILE A 267 -19.76 13.35 -5.02
C ILE A 267 -19.19 12.06 -5.60
N ARG A 268 -18.41 12.14 -6.70
CA ARG A 268 -17.77 10.97 -7.29
C ARG A 268 -16.67 10.40 -6.38
N ARG A 269 -15.86 11.26 -5.77
CA ARG A 269 -14.82 10.83 -4.82
C ARG A 269 -15.43 10.13 -3.60
N GLU A 270 -16.55 10.64 -3.08
CA GLU A 270 -17.23 10.05 -1.92
C GLU A 270 -17.93 8.73 -2.29
N HIS A 271 -18.54 8.67 -3.47
CA HIS A 271 -19.05 7.42 -4.05
C HIS A 271 -17.98 6.33 -4.15
N ASP A 272 -16.82 6.66 -4.74
CA ASP A 272 -15.71 5.71 -4.91
C ASP A 272 -15.13 5.29 -3.57
N THR A 273 -15.01 6.24 -2.63
CA THR A 273 -14.57 5.98 -1.24
C THR A 273 -15.49 4.95 -0.58
N GLN A 274 -16.80 5.06 -0.77
CA GLN A 274 -17.76 4.12 -0.20
C GLN A 274 -17.67 2.73 -0.83
N ILE A 275 -17.43 2.62 -2.14
CA ILE A 275 -17.21 1.31 -2.80
C ILE A 275 -15.93 0.66 -2.27
N ILE A 276 -14.84 1.43 -2.21
CA ILE A 276 -13.55 0.92 -1.72
C ILE A 276 -13.68 0.46 -0.26
N LYS A 277 -14.39 1.23 0.58
CA LYS A 277 -14.70 0.85 1.97
C LYS A 277 -15.45 -0.47 2.06
N ILE A 278 -16.48 -0.69 1.23
CA ILE A 278 -17.20 -1.98 1.18
C ILE A 278 -16.26 -3.13 0.80
N GLY A 279 -15.33 -2.89 -0.15
CA GLY A 279 -14.31 -3.84 -0.53
C GLY A 279 -13.40 -4.20 0.64
N LEU A 280 -12.85 -3.20 1.32
CA LEU A 280 -11.98 -3.38 2.49
C LEU A 280 -12.69 -4.09 3.64
N ASP A 281 -13.93 -3.70 3.97
CA ASP A 281 -14.77 -4.35 4.98
C ASP A 281 -15.03 -5.83 4.65
N SER A 282 -14.96 -6.20 3.37
CA SER A 282 -15.12 -7.58 2.89
C SER A 282 -13.78 -8.32 2.80
N GLY A 283 -12.67 -7.68 3.17
CA GLY A 283 -11.30 -8.20 3.08
C GLY A 283 -10.78 -8.31 1.64
N LEU A 284 -11.23 -7.41 0.75
CA LEU A 284 -10.78 -7.29 -0.63
C LEU A 284 -9.78 -6.13 -0.76
N HIS A 285 -8.64 -6.37 -1.40
CA HIS A 285 -7.48 -5.47 -1.41
C HIS A 285 -6.98 -5.37 -2.85
N PHE A 286 -7.64 -4.55 -3.63
CA PHE A 286 -7.23 -4.26 -5.00
C PHE A 286 -6.13 -3.20 -5.02
N THR A 287 -5.25 -3.28 -6.03
CA THR A 287 -4.26 -2.23 -6.29
C THR A 287 -4.95 -0.97 -6.83
N PRO A 288 -4.32 0.22 -6.73
CA PRO A 288 -4.89 1.45 -7.29
C PRO A 288 -5.18 1.35 -8.80
N ASP A 289 -4.34 0.63 -9.55
CA ASP A 289 -4.55 0.35 -10.97
C ASP A 289 -5.80 -0.48 -11.20
N HIS A 290 -5.97 -1.52 -10.39
CA HIS A 290 -7.12 -2.40 -10.49
C HIS A 290 -8.43 -1.69 -10.10
N TRP A 291 -8.40 -0.82 -9.10
CA TRP A 291 -9.55 0.04 -8.77
C TRP A 291 -9.90 1.02 -9.89
N SER A 292 -8.89 1.64 -10.52
CA SER A 292 -9.07 2.50 -11.70
C SER A 292 -9.78 1.74 -12.81
N HIS A 293 -9.34 0.50 -13.07
CA HIS A 293 -9.97 -0.35 -14.08
C HIS A 293 -11.41 -0.74 -13.72
N ILE A 294 -11.67 -1.11 -12.46
CA ILE A 294 -13.02 -1.49 -12.01
C ILE A 294 -14.02 -0.34 -12.11
N LEU A 295 -13.64 0.87 -11.66
CA LEU A 295 -14.56 1.99 -11.50
C LEU A 295 -14.62 2.92 -12.70
N TYR A 296 -13.55 2.99 -13.51
CA TYR A 296 -13.43 3.90 -14.64
C TYR A 296 -13.20 3.19 -15.97
N GLY A 297 -12.81 1.91 -15.96
CA GLY A 297 -12.45 1.19 -17.19
C GLY A 297 -11.10 1.60 -17.77
N ASP A 298 -10.31 2.38 -17.03
CA ASP A 298 -9.03 2.94 -17.47
C ASP A 298 -7.93 2.80 -16.41
N SER A 299 -6.74 3.30 -16.73
CA SER A 299 -5.60 3.37 -15.82
C SER A 299 -5.20 4.80 -15.43
N LEU A 300 -6.07 5.79 -15.70
CA LEU A 300 -5.79 7.21 -15.52
C LEU A 300 -6.07 7.67 -14.09
N HIS A 301 -7.00 7.02 -13.40
CA HIS A 301 -7.45 7.39 -12.04
C HIS A 301 -6.61 6.75 -10.92
N LYS A 302 -5.43 6.19 -11.24
CA LYS A 302 -4.50 5.55 -10.29
C LYS A 302 -4.18 6.41 -9.07
N SER A 303 -3.85 7.69 -9.29
CA SER A 303 -3.49 8.63 -8.23
C SER A 303 -4.67 8.93 -7.32
N LEU A 304 -5.88 9.07 -7.88
CA LEU A 304 -7.12 9.24 -7.12
C LEU A 304 -7.39 8.01 -6.24
N MET A 305 -7.32 6.81 -6.81
CA MET A 305 -7.51 5.56 -6.07
C MET A 305 -6.48 5.40 -4.96
N GLN A 306 -5.21 5.74 -5.22
CA GLN A 306 -4.15 5.75 -4.21
C GLN A 306 -4.48 6.72 -3.07
N SER A 307 -4.89 7.96 -3.38
CA SER A 307 -5.26 8.96 -2.36
C SER A 307 -6.43 8.51 -1.49
N ILE A 308 -7.44 7.87 -2.07
CA ILE A 308 -8.59 7.34 -1.32
C ILE A 308 -8.13 6.19 -0.41
N LEU A 309 -7.34 5.24 -0.93
CA LEU A 309 -6.79 4.14 -0.15
C LEU A 309 -5.92 4.63 1.00
N ASP A 310 -5.05 5.60 0.77
CA ASP A 310 -4.20 6.17 1.81
C ASP A 310 -5.06 6.75 2.95
N LYS A 311 -6.12 7.51 2.62
CA LYS A 311 -7.05 8.06 3.63
C LYS A 311 -7.83 6.99 4.39
N LEU A 312 -8.22 5.90 3.73
CA LEU A 312 -8.98 4.81 4.36
C LEU A 312 -8.09 3.88 5.21
N THR A 313 -6.81 3.76 4.86
CA THR A 313 -5.85 2.88 5.54
C THR A 313 -4.98 3.60 6.57
N GLU A 314 -4.94 4.94 6.57
CA GLU A 314 -4.30 5.77 7.59
C GLU A 314 -4.68 5.41 9.05
N PRO A 315 -5.96 5.11 9.38
CA PRO A 315 -6.31 4.68 10.73
C PRO A 315 -6.00 3.21 11.04
N GLN A 316 -5.59 2.39 10.07
CA GLN A 316 -5.33 0.97 10.31
C GLN A 316 -4.00 0.77 11.06
N SER A 317 -4.09 0.21 12.27
CA SER A 317 -2.88 -0.14 13.02
C SER A 317 -2.23 -1.38 12.45
N PHE A 318 -0.90 -1.51 12.61
CA PHE A 318 -0.19 -2.74 12.21
C PHE A 318 -0.79 -3.97 12.94
N GLN A 319 -1.28 -3.80 14.18
CA GLN A 319 -1.98 -4.87 14.91
C GLN A 319 -3.27 -5.30 14.20
N GLN A 320 -4.10 -4.37 13.72
CA GLN A 320 -5.32 -4.72 12.96
C GLN A 320 -4.99 -5.51 11.70
N LEU A 321 -3.94 -5.13 10.99
CA LEU A 321 -3.47 -5.86 9.80
C LEU A 321 -3.03 -7.29 10.13
N THR A 322 -2.45 -7.55 11.31
CA THR A 322 -2.12 -8.93 11.71
C THR A 322 -3.38 -9.80 11.87
N THR A 323 -4.47 -9.22 12.38
CA THR A 323 -5.77 -9.91 12.48
C THR A 323 -6.39 -10.14 11.10
N GLU A 324 -6.38 -9.13 10.23
CA GLU A 324 -6.85 -9.26 8.85
C GLU A 324 -6.09 -10.36 8.08
N PHE A 325 -4.79 -10.50 8.35
CA PHE A 325 -3.98 -11.55 7.75
C PHE A 325 -4.44 -12.96 8.13
N LEU A 326 -4.78 -13.22 9.40
CA LEU A 326 -5.34 -14.50 9.81
C LEU A 326 -6.68 -14.79 9.11
N ILE A 327 -7.55 -13.79 8.99
CA ILE A 327 -8.83 -13.92 8.27
C ILE A 327 -8.58 -14.23 6.79
N ALA A 328 -7.57 -13.59 6.17
CA ALA A 328 -7.19 -13.85 4.80
C ALA A 328 -6.66 -15.28 4.61
N ILE A 329 -5.87 -15.79 5.56
CA ILE A 329 -5.37 -17.17 5.53
C ILE A 329 -6.52 -18.18 5.60
N GLN A 330 -7.54 -17.95 6.44
CA GLN A 330 -8.69 -18.85 6.56
C GLN A 330 -9.46 -19.05 5.24
N ARG A 331 -9.35 -18.10 4.31
CA ARG A 331 -10.01 -18.17 2.99
C ARG A 331 -9.23 -19.02 1.99
N LEU A 332 -7.99 -19.40 2.32
CA LEU A 332 -7.15 -20.22 1.46
C LEU A 332 -7.65 -21.67 1.46
N GLN A 333 -7.81 -22.22 0.26
CA GLN A 333 -8.19 -23.63 0.06
C GLN A 333 -6.98 -24.57 -0.03
N VAL A 334 -5.75 -24.05 0.18
CA VAL A 334 -4.49 -24.80 0.05
C VAL A 334 -3.84 -24.95 1.43
N PRO A 335 -3.92 -26.14 2.07
CA PRO A 335 -3.48 -26.33 3.46
C PRO A 335 -1.99 -26.02 3.69
N GLU A 336 -1.10 -26.44 2.78
CA GLU A 336 0.35 -26.21 2.93
C GLU A 336 0.72 -24.73 2.89
N THR A 337 0.13 -23.98 1.96
CA THR A 337 0.30 -22.53 1.86
C THR A 337 -0.26 -21.83 3.09
N ALA A 338 -1.44 -22.25 3.57
CA ALA A 338 -2.05 -21.69 4.76
C ALA A 338 -1.16 -21.91 6.00
N GLN A 339 -0.61 -23.13 6.18
CA GLN A 339 0.25 -23.44 7.31
C GLN A 339 1.52 -22.58 7.34
N MET A 340 2.22 -22.44 6.20
CA MET A 340 3.42 -21.60 6.13
C MET A 340 3.11 -20.12 6.49
N LEU A 341 1.93 -19.62 6.13
CA LEU A 341 1.50 -18.26 6.47
C LEU A 341 1.11 -18.14 7.96
N ILE A 342 0.53 -19.18 8.56
CA ILE A 342 0.29 -19.26 10.01
C ILE A 342 1.62 -19.24 10.77
N ASP A 343 2.62 -19.99 10.30
CA ASP A 343 3.93 -20.09 10.97
C ASP A 343 4.72 -18.77 10.98
N VAL A 344 4.44 -17.88 10.02
CA VAL A 344 5.07 -16.55 9.94
C VAL A 344 4.27 -15.47 10.68
N HIS A 345 2.99 -15.70 10.98
CA HIS A 345 2.14 -14.73 11.66
C HIS A 345 2.74 -14.20 12.98
N PRO A 346 3.36 -15.02 13.87
CA PRO A 346 4.00 -14.52 15.08
C PRO A 346 5.08 -13.46 14.83
N CYS A 347 5.77 -13.51 13.69
CA CYS A 347 6.77 -12.51 13.34
C CYS A 347 6.13 -11.13 13.12
N PHE A 348 4.96 -11.07 12.48
CA PHE A 348 4.23 -9.82 12.31
C PHE A 348 3.66 -9.29 13.61
N VAL A 349 3.19 -10.17 14.51
CA VAL A 349 2.73 -9.78 15.85
C VAL A 349 3.87 -9.11 16.64
N GLN A 350 5.06 -9.71 16.63
CA GLN A 350 6.23 -9.12 17.28
C GLN A 350 6.61 -7.76 16.67
N LEU A 351 6.64 -7.63 15.34
CA LEU A 351 6.91 -6.36 14.67
C LEU A 351 5.85 -5.29 14.97
N ALA A 352 4.59 -5.69 15.06
CA ALA A 352 3.48 -4.78 15.39
C ALA A 352 3.57 -4.27 16.84
N ALA A 353 4.00 -5.14 17.77
CA ALA A 353 4.11 -4.84 19.19
C ALA A 353 5.23 -3.83 19.55
N ILE A 354 6.18 -3.56 18.65
CA ILE A 354 7.25 -2.59 18.89
C ILE A 354 6.68 -1.19 19.09
N ASP A 355 6.77 -0.64 20.29
CA ASP A 355 6.44 0.77 20.54
C ASP A 355 7.64 1.67 20.21
N LEU A 356 7.48 2.53 19.22
CA LEU A 356 8.53 3.43 18.75
C LEU A 356 8.84 4.56 19.74
N ASN A 357 7.96 4.81 20.71
CA ASN A 357 8.17 5.84 21.73
C ASN A 357 9.09 5.35 22.86
N THR A 358 9.09 4.05 23.14
CA THR A 358 9.83 3.44 24.25
C THR A 358 11.11 2.74 23.81
N VAL A 359 11.27 2.46 22.50
CA VAL A 359 12.47 1.82 21.95
C VAL A 359 13.75 2.55 22.36
N GLU A 360 14.69 1.82 22.94
CA GLU A 360 15.97 2.34 23.43
C GLU A 360 17.00 2.47 22.29
N GLY A 361 16.90 1.63 21.26
CA GLY A 361 17.76 1.65 20.09
C GLY A 361 19.06 0.87 20.30
N SER A 362 18.97 -0.38 20.76
CA SER A 362 20.12 -1.27 20.88
C SER A 362 20.36 -2.06 19.59
N TRP A 363 21.58 -2.59 19.39
CA TRP A 363 21.85 -3.49 18.25
C TRP A 363 21.11 -4.82 18.37
N GLU A 364 20.83 -5.30 19.59
CA GLU A 364 20.05 -6.51 19.83
C GLU A 364 18.58 -6.36 19.37
N GLU A 365 18.00 -5.17 19.56
CA GLU A 365 16.67 -4.84 19.01
C GLU A 365 16.70 -4.82 17.47
N VAL A 366 17.76 -4.26 16.88
CA VAL A 366 17.94 -4.26 15.41
C VAL A 366 18.14 -5.69 14.88
N ASP A 367 18.90 -6.53 15.59
CA ASP A 367 19.11 -7.94 15.26
C ASP A 367 17.78 -8.67 15.22
N THR A 368 16.96 -8.48 16.26
CA THR A 368 15.62 -9.06 16.36
C THR A 368 14.74 -8.63 15.19
N VAL A 369 14.66 -7.33 14.92
CA VAL A 369 13.83 -6.78 13.82
C VAL A 369 14.31 -7.31 12.46
N THR A 370 15.61 -7.32 12.21
CA THR A 370 16.18 -7.77 10.92
C THR A 370 15.99 -9.28 10.70
N ALA A 371 16.08 -10.10 11.76
CA ALA A 371 15.78 -11.52 11.69
C ALA A 371 14.29 -11.79 11.37
N LEU A 372 13.38 -11.07 12.02
CA LEU A 372 11.94 -11.16 11.74
C LEU A 372 11.62 -10.75 10.29
N LEU A 373 12.26 -9.69 9.80
CA LEU A 373 12.10 -9.22 8.42
C LEU A 373 12.62 -10.23 7.39
N LEU A 374 13.76 -10.87 7.64
CA LEU A 374 14.28 -11.91 6.77
C LEU A 374 13.27 -13.05 6.61
N LYS A 375 12.79 -13.60 7.73
CA LYS A 375 11.81 -14.70 7.74
C LYS A 375 10.52 -14.33 7.02
N THR A 376 9.97 -13.13 7.26
CA THR A 376 8.75 -12.66 6.58
C THR A 376 8.95 -12.47 5.07
N LEU A 377 10.11 -11.98 4.64
CA LEU A 377 10.41 -11.74 3.23
C LEU A 377 10.65 -13.05 2.46
N GLU A 378 11.28 -14.04 3.08
CA GLU A 378 11.48 -15.38 2.50
C GLU A 378 10.13 -16.05 2.20
N VAL A 379 9.18 -15.99 3.14
CA VAL A 379 7.82 -16.52 2.97
C VAL A 379 7.10 -15.83 1.80
N LEU A 380 7.20 -14.50 1.70
CA LEU A 380 6.63 -13.72 0.58
C LEU A 380 7.15 -14.20 -0.78
N ILE A 381 8.45 -14.48 -0.89
CA ILE A 381 9.07 -14.91 -2.14
C ILE A 381 8.72 -16.36 -2.47
N SER A 382 8.68 -17.23 -1.47
CA SER A 382 8.23 -18.62 -1.62
C SER A 382 6.80 -18.68 -2.16
N GLN A 383 5.89 -17.84 -1.65
CA GLN A 383 4.52 -17.73 -2.16
C GLN A 383 4.45 -17.27 -3.62
N LYS A 384 5.24 -16.27 -4.00
CA LYS A 384 5.31 -15.81 -5.40
C LYS A 384 5.83 -16.88 -6.36
N LYS A 385 6.80 -17.70 -5.94
CA LYS A 385 7.29 -18.81 -6.78
C LYS A 385 6.20 -19.88 -6.99
N SER A 386 5.47 -20.26 -5.95
CA SER A 386 4.38 -21.25 -6.03
C SER A 386 3.21 -20.78 -6.90
N THR A 387 2.82 -19.50 -6.80
CA THR A 387 1.75 -18.91 -7.63
C THR A 387 2.13 -18.83 -9.11
N VAL A 388 3.37 -18.47 -9.45
CA VAL A 388 3.86 -18.49 -10.84
C VAL A 388 3.89 -19.91 -11.41
N HIS A 389 4.24 -20.91 -10.61
CA HIS A 389 4.26 -22.29 -11.07
C HIS A 389 2.84 -22.83 -11.35
N ASN A 390 1.87 -22.48 -10.51
CA ASN A 390 0.46 -22.83 -10.69
C ASN A 390 -0.20 -22.09 -11.87
N SER A 391 0.14 -20.82 -12.10
CA SER A 391 -0.39 -20.05 -13.24
C SER A 391 0.09 -20.59 -14.59
N LYS A 392 1.29 -21.19 -14.68
CA LYS A 392 1.76 -21.87 -15.90
C LYS A 392 1.03 -23.19 -16.21
N ARG A 393 0.36 -23.80 -15.22
CA ARG A 393 -0.44 -25.02 -15.41
C ARG A 393 -1.90 -24.74 -15.79
N GLN A 394 -2.38 -23.51 -15.58
CA GLN A 394 -3.71 -23.09 -16.02
C GLN A 394 -3.58 -22.38 -17.38
N LYS A 395 -3.82 -23.12 -18.47
CA LYS A 395 -4.05 -22.52 -19.80
C LYS A 395 -5.20 -21.50 -19.67
N PRO A 396 -5.12 -20.30 -20.26
CA PRO A 396 -6.29 -19.44 -20.36
C PRO A 396 -7.38 -20.21 -21.11
N PRO A 397 -8.67 -20.08 -20.71
CA PRO A 397 -9.75 -20.52 -21.57
C PRO A 397 -9.60 -19.78 -22.90
N SER A 398 -9.70 -20.53 -24.00
CA SER A 398 -9.65 -19.99 -25.36
C SER A 398 -10.62 -18.82 -25.52
N ASP A 399 -10.14 -17.75 -26.14
CA ASP A 399 -10.93 -16.62 -26.64
C ASP A 399 -12.11 -17.13 -27.47
N ASN A 400 -13.28 -17.23 -26.84
CA ASN A 400 -14.60 -17.24 -27.45
C ASN A 400 -15.65 -17.43 -26.35
N GLN A 401 -15.86 -16.40 -25.53
CA GLN A 401 -17.10 -16.18 -24.78
C GLN A 401 -17.11 -14.76 -24.20
N VAL A 402 -17.15 -13.77 -25.10
CA VAL A 402 -17.83 -12.50 -24.78
C VAL A 402 -19.32 -12.82 -24.83
N ALA A 403 -19.85 -13.40 -23.74
CA ALA A 403 -21.27 -13.74 -23.62
C ALA A 403 -21.93 -12.77 -22.63
N MET A 404 -22.68 -11.84 -23.24
CA MET A 404 -23.90 -11.20 -22.74
C MET A 404 -24.21 -11.30 -21.25
N TYR A 405 -24.30 -10.12 -20.63
CA TYR A 405 -25.02 -9.86 -19.40
C TYR A 405 -26.46 -10.39 -19.48
N SER A 406 -26.72 -11.55 -18.88
CA SER A 406 -28.08 -12.01 -18.60
C SER A 406 -28.46 -11.56 -17.18
N PHE A 407 -29.33 -10.56 -17.12
CA PHE A 407 -30.03 -10.13 -15.91
C PHE A 407 -31.09 -11.18 -15.57
N ASN A 408 -30.91 -11.92 -14.48
CA ASN A 408 -32.02 -12.59 -13.83
C ASN A 408 -32.58 -11.65 -12.76
N SER A 409 -33.70 -11.03 -13.10
CA SER A 409 -34.63 -10.37 -12.19
C SER A 409 -35.36 -11.45 -11.37
N THR A 410 -34.94 -11.68 -10.13
CA THR A 410 -35.85 -12.20 -9.12
C THR A 410 -36.57 -11.02 -8.49
N GLU A 411 -37.80 -10.80 -8.95
CA GLU A 411 -38.79 -9.99 -8.25
C GLU A 411 -39.11 -10.68 -6.92
N GLU A 412 -38.60 -10.15 -5.81
CA GLU A 412 -39.25 -10.33 -4.52
C GLU A 412 -39.91 -9.00 -4.15
N LYS A 413 -41.24 -9.01 -4.20
CA LYS A 413 -42.13 -7.98 -3.71
C LYS A 413 -41.91 -7.81 -2.20
N TYR A 414 -41.49 -6.63 -1.77
CA TYR A 414 -41.93 -5.99 -0.52
C TYR A 414 -41.93 -4.47 -0.69
#